data_AF-A0A425D5F8-F1
#
_entry.id   AF-A0A425D5F8-F1
#
_cell.length_a   1.000
_cell.length_b   1.000
_cell.length_c   1.000
_cell.angle_alpha   90.00
_cell.angle_beta   90.00
_cell.angle_gamma   90.00
#
_symmetry.space_group_name_H-M   'P 1'
#
loop_
_entity.id
_entity.type
_entity.pdbx_description
1 polymer ?
#
loop_
_entity_poly.entity_id
_entity_poly.type
_entity_poly.pdbx_seq_one_letter_code
_entity_poly.pdbx_strand_id
1 'polypeptide(L)'
;MKFFLALIHAAAAAAASQVGDRPITLVFDSLEPRDTTGMAISKDQSVAVQFRSPPAVGGSDTVSDHPTGLKLEFVNFTVRTIDIPTNASLWLQADLCPPDDRGLPGCTKACATPRIPIQEFGEEVTFQWFPQSPIELAPSTTYWFTVLSNGETKNKLPVWLYGTEEYSTTNDPKADVQLAYTDTKGGLWGLAGSFDVSIVPSLQVYTS
;
A
#
# COMPACT_ATOMS: atom_id res chain seq x y z
N MET A 1 -6.39 -49.21 -5.48
CA MET A 1 -6.42 -48.45 -6.75
C MET A 1 -6.26 -46.97 -6.44
N LYS A 2 -5.23 -46.36 -7.06
CA LYS A 2 -5.04 -44.96 -7.49
C LYS A 2 -5.35 -43.80 -6.53
N PHE A 3 -4.23 -43.21 -6.08
CA PHE A 3 -3.97 -41.81 -5.76
C PHE A 3 -4.96 -40.78 -6.36
N PHE A 4 -5.43 -39.86 -5.51
CA PHE A 4 -5.74 -38.50 -5.94
C PHE A 4 -4.60 -37.60 -5.51
N LEU A 5 -3.71 -37.32 -6.45
CA LEU A 5 -2.73 -36.24 -6.35
C LEU A 5 -3.44 -34.90 -6.59
N ALA A 6 -2.92 -33.90 -5.88
CA ALA A 6 -3.23 -32.49 -5.90
C ALA A 6 -3.46 -31.87 -7.29
N LEU A 7 -4.29 -30.80 -7.32
CA LEU A 7 -4.03 -29.68 -8.23
C LEU A 7 -4.23 -28.34 -7.49
N ILE A 8 -3.08 -27.71 -7.29
CA ILE A 8 -2.80 -26.35 -6.86
C ILE A 8 -3.56 -25.34 -7.72
N HIS A 9 -4.21 -24.35 -7.10
CA HIS A 9 -4.53 -23.06 -7.73
C HIS A 9 -3.81 -21.95 -6.94
N ALA A 10 -2.47 -22.01 -6.96
CA ALA A 10 -1.63 -20.84 -6.76
C ALA A 10 -1.49 -20.18 -8.15
N ALA A 11 -2.33 -19.19 -8.39
CA ALA A 11 -2.22 -18.28 -9.51
C ALA A 11 -3.01 -17.01 -9.17
N ALA A 12 -2.47 -16.17 -8.31
CA ALA A 12 -2.70 -14.74 -8.46
C ALA A 12 -1.66 -14.24 -9.48
N ALA A 13 -1.84 -14.68 -10.74
CA ALA A 13 -1.26 -13.94 -11.84
C ALA A 13 -1.80 -12.51 -11.70
N ALA A 14 -0.93 -11.52 -11.80
CA ALA A 14 -1.30 -10.14 -12.09
C ALA A 14 -2.10 -10.15 -13.40
N ALA A 15 -3.40 -10.41 -13.30
CA ALA A 15 -4.33 -10.17 -14.36
C ALA A 15 -4.37 -8.64 -14.49
N ALA A 16 -3.72 -8.12 -15.53
CA ALA A 16 -4.04 -6.82 -16.07
C ALA A 16 -5.52 -6.85 -16.47
N SER A 17 -6.39 -6.64 -15.49
CA SER A 17 -7.82 -6.50 -15.68
C SER A 17 -8.01 -5.23 -16.49
N GLN A 18 -8.40 -5.35 -17.76
CA GLN A 18 -8.70 -4.20 -18.61
C GLN A 18 -9.92 -3.47 -18.01
N VAL A 19 -9.68 -2.40 -17.26
CA VAL A 19 -10.73 -1.43 -16.86
C VAL A 19 -10.69 -0.28 -17.87
N GLY A 20 -11.28 -0.50 -19.05
CA GLY A 20 -11.34 0.47 -20.16
C GLY A 20 -10.21 0.34 -21.19
N ASP A 21 -10.19 1.27 -22.16
CA ASP A 21 -9.31 1.30 -23.35
C ASP A 21 -7.81 1.56 -23.04
N ARG A 22 -7.41 1.66 -21.77
CA ARG A 22 -6.02 1.95 -21.36
C ARG A 22 -5.40 0.77 -20.60
N PRO A 23 -4.13 0.40 -20.91
CA PRO A 23 -3.46 -0.69 -20.21
C PRO A 23 -3.14 -0.29 -18.77
N ILE A 24 -3.44 -1.19 -17.82
CA ILE A 24 -3.02 -1.02 -16.44
C ILE A 24 -1.49 -1.10 -16.35
N THR A 25 -0.89 -0.09 -15.71
CA THR A 25 0.55 0.08 -15.56
C THR A 25 0.92 0.15 -14.08
N LEU A 26 1.95 -0.60 -13.68
CA LEU A 26 2.57 -0.54 -12.36
C LEU A 26 3.45 0.72 -12.27
N VAL A 27 3.18 1.60 -11.30
CA VAL A 27 3.88 2.89 -11.15
C VAL A 27 4.71 2.99 -9.88
N PHE A 28 4.51 2.07 -8.94
CA PHE A 28 5.33 1.92 -7.74
C PHE A 28 5.31 0.46 -7.31
N ASP A 29 6.46 -0.06 -6.91
CA ASP A 29 6.64 -1.43 -6.43
C ASP A 29 7.75 -1.45 -5.37
N SER A 30 7.43 -1.83 -4.13
CA SER A 30 8.42 -2.11 -3.09
C SER A 30 8.80 -3.60 -3.00
N LEU A 31 8.38 -4.38 -4.00
CA LEU A 31 8.58 -5.82 -4.17
C LEU A 31 7.85 -6.66 -3.11
N GLU A 32 7.69 -7.94 -3.43
CA GLU A 32 7.07 -8.91 -2.52
C GLU A 32 7.93 -9.11 -1.26
N PRO A 33 7.30 -9.44 -0.10
CA PRO A 33 8.03 -9.81 1.10
C PRO A 33 8.94 -11.02 0.88
N ARG A 34 10.05 -11.07 1.60
CA ARG A 34 10.95 -12.25 1.65
C ARG A 34 10.94 -12.97 2.99
N ASP A 35 10.45 -12.29 4.03
CA ASP A 35 10.35 -12.83 5.38
C ASP A 35 9.10 -12.29 6.08
N THR A 36 8.93 -12.69 7.33
CA THR A 36 7.75 -12.35 8.15
C THR A 36 7.90 -11.05 8.94
N THR A 37 8.92 -10.24 8.66
CA THR A 37 9.14 -8.95 9.35
C THR A 37 8.28 -7.86 8.74
N GLY A 38 7.87 -6.89 9.56
CA GLY A 38 6.96 -5.85 9.12
C GLY A 38 6.49 -4.95 10.26
N MET A 39 5.49 -4.14 9.95
CA MET A 39 4.87 -3.22 10.89
C MET A 39 3.49 -3.73 11.31
N ALA A 40 3.28 -3.86 12.62
CA ALA A 40 1.96 -4.19 13.15
C ALA A 40 0.97 -3.07 12.83
N ILE A 41 -0.24 -3.45 12.40
CA ILE A 41 -1.35 -2.53 12.15
C ILE A 41 -2.42 -2.77 13.20
N SER A 42 -2.90 -1.71 13.84
CA SER A 42 -3.91 -1.80 14.89
C SER A 42 -4.86 -0.60 14.88
N LYS A 43 -5.79 -0.55 15.84
CA LYS A 43 -6.64 0.63 16.04
C LYS A 43 -5.86 1.87 16.46
N ASP A 44 -4.69 1.68 17.06
CA ASP A 44 -3.85 2.74 17.62
C ASP A 44 -2.68 3.07 16.68
N GLN A 45 -2.18 2.06 15.97
CA GLN A 45 -1.06 2.18 15.05
C GLN A 45 -1.51 2.00 13.60
N SER A 46 -1.58 3.11 12.88
CA SER A 46 -1.70 3.15 11.43
C SER A 46 -0.30 3.19 10.82
N VAL A 47 -0.14 2.61 9.65
CA VAL A 47 1.14 2.55 8.92
C VAL A 47 0.94 3.16 7.55
N ALA A 48 1.94 3.87 7.04
CA ALA A 48 1.87 4.53 5.75
C ALA A 48 3.17 4.40 4.96
N VAL A 49 3.04 4.26 3.64
CA VAL A 49 4.14 4.24 2.69
C VAL A 49 4.01 5.43 1.76
N GLN A 50 5.08 6.21 1.63
CA GLN A 50 5.18 7.29 0.67
C GLN A 50 5.66 6.76 -0.67
N PHE A 51 5.13 7.31 -1.76
CA PHE A 51 5.71 7.13 -3.09
C PHE A 51 5.48 8.39 -3.93
N ARG A 52 6.28 8.55 -4.99
CA ARG A 52 6.07 9.60 -6.00
C ARG A 52 5.49 8.99 -7.28
N SER A 53 4.44 9.61 -7.81
CA SER A 53 3.90 9.28 -9.13
C SER A 53 4.92 9.61 -10.24
N PRO A 54 4.88 8.90 -11.38
CA PRO A 54 5.80 9.14 -12.47
C PRO A 54 5.58 10.52 -13.12
N PRO A 55 6.58 11.05 -13.85
CA PRO A 55 6.41 12.27 -14.63
C PRO A 55 5.39 12.09 -15.75
N ALA A 56 4.87 13.20 -16.28
CA ALA A 56 3.93 13.18 -17.39
C ALA A 56 4.61 12.57 -18.62
N VAL A 57 3.91 11.67 -19.31
CA VAL A 57 4.38 11.09 -20.57
C VAL A 57 4.13 12.11 -21.68
N GLY A 58 5.15 12.88 -22.06
CA GLY A 58 5.09 13.82 -23.18
C GLY A 58 5.78 15.15 -22.90
N GLY A 59 7.09 15.22 -23.13
CA GLY A 59 7.78 16.48 -23.35
C GLY A 59 7.58 16.93 -24.79
N SER A 60 6.56 17.75 -25.04
CA SER A 60 6.50 18.61 -26.22
C SER A 60 6.00 19.97 -25.77
N ASP A 61 6.77 21.01 -26.08
CA ASP A 61 6.52 22.43 -25.80
C ASP A 61 5.31 22.98 -26.59
N THR A 62 4.18 22.28 -26.53
CA THR A 62 2.90 22.79 -26.98
C THR A 62 1.98 22.81 -25.79
N VAL A 63 1.53 24.00 -25.45
CA VAL A 63 0.55 24.31 -24.41
C VAL A 63 -0.70 23.46 -24.65
N SER A 64 -0.75 22.29 -24.03
CA SER A 64 -1.99 21.54 -23.78
C SER A 64 -2.23 21.68 -22.29
N ASP A 65 -3.22 22.50 -21.95
CA ASP A 65 -3.46 23.10 -20.64
C ASP A 65 -3.75 22.12 -19.49
N HIS A 66 -3.73 20.80 -19.67
CA HIS A 66 -4.05 19.84 -18.60
C HIS A 66 -3.01 18.71 -18.56
N PRO A 67 -2.19 18.58 -17.49
CA PRO A 67 -1.48 17.33 -17.25
C PRO A 67 -2.53 16.24 -17.07
N THR A 68 -2.59 15.28 -17.99
CA THR A 68 -3.49 14.13 -17.86
C THR A 68 -2.98 13.29 -16.69
N GLY A 69 -3.65 13.37 -15.54
CA GLY A 69 -3.29 12.57 -14.38
C GLY A 69 -3.43 11.08 -14.70
N LEU A 70 -2.64 10.25 -14.01
CA LEU A 70 -2.78 8.79 -14.10
C LEU A 70 -3.95 8.36 -13.22
N LYS A 71 -4.91 7.63 -13.78
CA LYS A 71 -6.05 7.16 -13.00
C LYS A 71 -5.59 6.01 -12.11
N LEU A 72 -5.72 6.15 -10.80
CA LEU A 72 -5.46 5.06 -9.87
C LEU A 72 -6.53 3.97 -10.02
N GLU A 73 -6.10 2.75 -10.31
CA GLU A 73 -7.01 1.60 -10.43
C GLU A 73 -7.11 0.83 -9.12
N PHE A 74 -5.98 0.37 -8.59
CA PHE A 74 -5.92 -0.36 -7.33
C PHE A 74 -4.50 -0.37 -6.74
N VAL A 75 -4.44 -0.81 -5.50
CA VAL A 75 -3.19 -0.98 -4.74
C VAL A 75 -3.17 -2.38 -4.16
N ASN A 76 -2.07 -3.11 -4.34
CA ASN A 76 -1.83 -4.37 -3.64
C ASN A 76 -0.87 -4.15 -2.47
N PHE A 77 -1.11 -4.85 -1.37
CA PHE A 77 -0.24 -4.84 -0.19
C PHE A 77 -0.33 -6.17 0.55
N THR A 78 0.80 -6.65 1.09
CA THR A 78 0.87 -8.01 1.68
C THR A 78 0.96 -7.95 3.20
N VAL A 79 0.07 -8.69 3.85
CA VAL A 79 -0.11 -8.69 5.30
C VAL A 79 -0.01 -10.10 5.83
N ARG A 80 0.73 -10.28 6.91
CA ARG A 80 0.74 -11.53 7.69
C ARG A 80 -0.42 -11.56 8.66
N THR A 81 -1.21 -12.63 8.59
CA THR A 81 -2.45 -12.80 9.35
C THR A 81 -2.52 -14.12 10.12
N ILE A 82 -1.52 -15.01 9.99
CA ILE A 82 -1.52 -16.36 10.58
C ILE A 82 -1.66 -16.39 12.12
N ASP A 83 -1.20 -15.36 12.83
CA ASP A 83 -1.31 -15.30 14.30
C ASP A 83 -2.68 -14.78 14.77
N ILE A 84 -3.54 -14.35 13.85
CA ILE A 84 -4.88 -13.88 14.15
C ILE A 84 -5.78 -15.10 14.36
N PRO A 85 -6.54 -15.16 15.49
CA PRO A 85 -7.52 -16.21 15.68
C PRO A 85 -8.57 -16.20 14.56
N THR A 86 -8.90 -17.37 14.01
CA THR A 86 -9.86 -17.50 12.90
C THR A 86 -11.28 -17.06 13.24
N ASN A 87 -11.61 -16.97 14.54
CA ASN A 87 -12.89 -16.45 15.03
C ASN A 87 -12.87 -14.94 15.31
N ALA A 88 -11.76 -14.25 15.07
CA ALA A 88 -11.65 -12.81 15.25
C ALA A 88 -12.31 -12.07 14.08
N SER A 89 -13.18 -11.11 14.39
CA SER A 89 -13.79 -10.23 13.39
C SER A 89 -12.90 -9.00 13.16
N LEU A 90 -11.76 -9.19 12.51
CA LEU A 90 -10.85 -8.12 12.15
C LEU A 90 -11.06 -7.62 10.72
N TRP A 91 -10.71 -6.35 10.51
CA TRP A 91 -10.71 -5.71 9.20
C TRP A 91 -9.52 -4.76 9.05
N LEU A 92 -9.19 -4.49 7.80
CA LEU A 92 -8.25 -3.46 7.36
C LEU A 92 -9.03 -2.31 6.74
N GLN A 93 -8.49 -1.11 6.85
CA GLN A 93 -9.01 0.08 6.19
C GLN A 93 -7.81 0.84 5.66
N ALA A 94 -7.86 1.14 4.37
CA ALA A 94 -6.78 1.81 3.67
C ALA A 94 -7.29 3.05 2.93
N ASP A 95 -6.37 3.96 2.67
CA ASP A 95 -6.66 5.22 1.97
C ASP A 95 -5.40 5.77 1.29
N LEU A 96 -5.59 6.58 0.26
CA LEU A 96 -4.52 7.32 -0.41
C LEU A 96 -4.74 8.81 -0.20
N CYS A 97 -3.76 9.50 0.38
CA CYS A 97 -3.84 10.93 0.63
C CYS A 97 -2.58 11.69 0.15
N PRO A 98 -2.74 12.98 -0.22
CA PRO A 98 -1.61 13.87 -0.39
C PRO A 98 -0.92 14.12 0.97
N PRO A 99 0.34 14.60 0.95
CA PRO A 99 1.01 15.05 2.16
C PRO A 99 0.32 16.26 2.80
N ASP A 100 0.41 16.38 4.13
CA ASP A 100 0.05 17.57 4.90
C ASP A 100 1.13 18.68 4.77
N ASP A 101 0.96 19.77 5.52
CA ASP A 101 1.89 20.90 5.56
C ASP A 101 3.28 20.54 6.09
N ARG A 102 3.44 19.38 6.72
CA ARG A 102 4.71 18.84 7.23
C ARG A 102 5.28 17.74 6.35
N GLY A 103 4.64 17.42 5.21
CA GLY A 103 5.06 16.34 4.33
C GLY A 103 4.60 14.94 4.76
N LEU A 104 3.80 14.83 5.82
CA LEU A 104 3.31 13.57 6.40
C LEU A 104 1.94 13.20 5.84
N PRO A 105 1.39 11.99 6.07
CA PRO A 105 0.08 11.63 5.53
C PRO A 105 -1.03 12.63 5.94
N GLY A 106 -1.61 13.31 4.95
CA GLY A 106 -2.65 14.34 5.13
C GLY A 106 -4.08 13.82 5.13
N CYS A 107 -4.25 12.52 5.41
CA CYS A 107 -5.56 11.87 5.50
C CYS A 107 -6.38 12.49 6.65
N THR A 108 -7.24 13.48 6.36
CA THR A 108 -8.19 13.99 7.34
C THR A 108 -9.26 12.93 7.63
N LYS A 109 -9.74 12.85 8.88
CA LYS A 109 -10.65 11.82 9.39
C LYS A 109 -11.59 11.25 8.31
N ALA A 110 -11.33 9.99 7.99
CA ALA A 110 -12.07 9.11 7.11
C ALA A 110 -13.52 9.56 6.82
N CYS A 111 -13.76 10.04 5.59
CA CYS A 111 -14.97 9.58 4.91
C CYS A 111 -14.97 8.05 5.03
N ALA A 112 -16.13 7.41 5.25
CA ALA A 112 -16.20 5.99 5.57
C ALA A 112 -15.55 5.12 4.47
N THR A 113 -14.22 4.95 4.53
CA THR A 113 -13.49 4.13 3.58
C THR A 113 -13.85 2.68 3.82
N PRO A 114 -13.92 1.86 2.77
CA PRO A 114 -14.43 0.51 2.88
C PRO A 114 -13.53 -0.29 3.81
N ARG A 115 -14.17 -1.09 4.65
CA ARG A 115 -13.47 -2.08 5.45
C ARG A 115 -13.23 -3.31 4.61
N ILE A 116 -11.99 -3.75 4.57
CA ILE A 116 -11.58 -5.01 3.95
C ILE A 116 -11.57 -6.06 5.07
N PRO A 117 -12.53 -7.00 5.12
CA PRO A 117 -12.55 -8.02 6.16
C PRO A 117 -11.35 -8.96 6.02
N ILE A 118 -10.73 -9.32 7.14
CA ILE A 118 -9.68 -10.35 7.16
C ILE A 118 -10.39 -11.70 7.28
N GLN A 119 -10.42 -12.44 6.18
CA GLN A 119 -11.03 -13.78 6.10
C GLN A 119 -10.02 -14.87 5.76
N GLU A 120 -8.84 -14.49 5.30
CA GLU A 120 -7.73 -15.37 4.95
C GLU A 120 -6.60 -15.23 5.98
N PHE A 121 -6.09 -16.38 6.43
CA PHE A 121 -5.12 -16.51 7.51
C PHE A 121 -3.88 -17.24 7.00
N GLY A 122 -2.80 -16.49 6.79
CA GLY A 122 -1.58 -17.00 6.19
C GLY A 122 -0.34 -16.21 6.62
N GLU A 123 0.83 -16.77 6.34
CA GLU A 123 2.10 -16.07 6.55
C GLU A 123 2.18 -14.83 5.66
N GLU A 124 1.68 -14.93 4.44
CA GLU A 124 1.62 -13.87 3.44
C GLU A 124 0.22 -13.89 2.80
N VAL A 125 -0.54 -12.81 3.00
CA VAL A 125 -1.86 -12.63 2.38
C VAL A 125 -1.88 -11.28 1.68
N THR A 126 -2.05 -11.29 0.36
CA THR A 126 -2.14 -10.07 -0.44
C THR A 126 -3.56 -9.53 -0.45
N PHE A 127 -3.71 -8.29 0.01
CA PHE A 127 -4.96 -7.54 -0.05
C PHE A 127 -4.91 -6.57 -1.22
N GLN A 128 -6.05 -6.39 -1.88
CA GLN A 128 -6.23 -5.43 -2.95
C GLN A 128 -7.22 -4.35 -2.51
N TRP A 129 -6.79 -3.10 -2.57
CA TRP A 129 -7.61 -1.93 -2.25
C TRP A 129 -7.95 -1.16 -3.54
N PHE A 130 -9.21 -0.73 -3.62
CA PHE A 130 -9.72 0.09 -4.71
C PHE A 130 -10.19 1.45 -4.15
N PRO A 131 -9.92 2.56 -4.85
CA PRO A 131 -10.42 3.85 -4.44
C PRO A 131 -11.96 3.89 -4.55
N GLN A 132 -12.65 4.50 -3.58
CA GLN A 132 -14.12 4.61 -3.59
C GLN A 132 -14.66 5.53 -4.68
N SER A 133 -13.86 6.50 -5.10
CA SER A 133 -14.11 7.42 -6.19
C SER A 133 -12.87 7.48 -7.06
N PRO A 134 -12.98 7.76 -8.36
CA PRO A 134 -11.81 7.91 -9.22
C PRO A 134 -10.79 8.90 -8.63
N ILE A 135 -9.53 8.47 -8.50
CA ILE A 135 -8.42 9.31 -8.07
C ILE A 135 -7.48 9.47 -9.27
N GLU A 136 -7.16 10.71 -9.60
CA GLU A 136 -6.13 11.04 -10.60
C GLU A 136 -4.85 11.43 -9.88
N LEU A 137 -3.77 10.71 -10.15
CA LEU A 137 -2.44 11.04 -9.67
C LEU A 137 -1.85 12.13 -10.56
N ALA A 138 -1.60 13.30 -9.96
CA ALA A 138 -0.87 14.37 -10.61
C ALA A 138 0.57 13.88 -10.91
N PRO A 139 1.18 14.29 -12.03
CA PRO A 139 2.55 13.89 -12.36
C PRO A 139 3.57 14.33 -11.32
N SER A 140 4.64 13.55 -11.14
CA SER A 140 5.77 13.87 -10.25
C SER A 140 5.35 14.29 -8.84
N THR A 141 4.22 13.79 -8.34
CA THR A 141 3.60 14.20 -7.08
C THR A 141 3.68 13.09 -6.05
N THR A 142 3.93 13.47 -4.81
CA THR A 142 4.08 12.52 -3.70
C THR A 142 2.73 12.22 -3.06
N TYR A 143 2.51 10.95 -2.73
CA TYR A 143 1.31 10.45 -2.07
C TYR A 143 1.69 9.52 -0.92
N TRP A 144 0.77 9.35 0.02
CA TRP A 144 0.87 8.39 1.12
C TRP A 144 -0.26 7.37 1.03
N PHE A 145 0.09 6.10 0.93
CA PHE A 145 -0.87 5.00 1.10
C PHE A 145 -0.87 4.55 2.56
N THR A 146 -2.01 4.66 3.22
CA THR A 146 -2.17 4.41 4.66
C THR A 146 -2.98 3.15 4.89
N VAL A 147 -2.67 2.38 5.94
CA VAL A 147 -3.42 1.20 6.37
C VAL A 147 -3.58 1.21 7.89
N LEU A 148 -4.80 0.94 8.35
CA LEU A 148 -5.17 0.75 9.74
C LEU A 148 -6.02 -0.51 9.91
N SER A 149 -6.18 -0.98 11.16
CA SER A 149 -7.02 -2.12 11.51
C SER A 149 -7.86 -1.81 12.74
N ASN A 150 -8.88 -2.62 13.03
CA ASN A 150 -9.54 -2.63 14.33
C ASN A 150 -8.88 -3.54 15.38
N GLY A 151 -7.74 -4.16 15.07
CA GLY A 151 -7.01 -5.00 16.03
C GLY A 151 -6.63 -4.24 17.30
N GLU A 152 -6.85 -4.85 18.47
CA GLU A 152 -6.53 -4.25 19.77
C GLU A 152 -5.40 -4.97 20.52
N THR A 153 -5.23 -6.27 20.27
CA THR A 153 -4.31 -7.11 21.05
C THR A 153 -3.01 -7.30 20.29
N LYS A 154 -1.89 -6.82 20.86
CA LYS A 154 -0.56 -6.78 20.20
C LYS A 154 -0.12 -8.10 19.54
N ASN A 155 -0.38 -9.24 20.17
CA ASN A 155 0.05 -10.56 19.64
C ASN A 155 -0.90 -11.15 18.59
N LYS A 156 -1.96 -10.44 18.21
CA LYS A 156 -3.01 -10.89 17.28
C LYS A 156 -3.34 -9.80 16.26
N LEU A 157 -2.35 -8.97 15.94
CA LEU A 157 -2.48 -7.90 14.98
C LEU A 157 -2.09 -8.38 13.58
N PRO A 158 -2.76 -7.89 12.53
CA PRO A 158 -2.19 -7.96 11.19
C PRO A 158 -0.84 -7.24 11.16
N VAL A 159 0.13 -7.82 10.45
CA VAL A 159 1.45 -7.22 10.25
C VAL A 159 1.62 -6.93 8.76
N TRP A 160 1.76 -5.66 8.39
CA TRP A 160 2.11 -5.30 7.03
C TRP A 160 3.57 -5.63 6.79
N LEU A 161 3.81 -6.65 5.97
CA LEU A 161 5.14 -7.18 5.75
C LEU A 161 5.99 -6.20 4.96
N TYR A 162 7.26 -6.09 5.33
CA TYR A 162 8.25 -5.34 4.58
C TYR A 162 8.44 -5.93 3.18
N GLY A 163 8.57 -5.05 2.19
CA GLY A 163 9.00 -5.44 0.85
C GLY A 163 10.49 -5.78 0.84
N THR A 164 11.03 -6.06 -0.34
CA THR A 164 12.46 -6.39 -0.50
C THR A 164 13.28 -5.29 -1.15
N GLU A 165 12.65 -4.25 -1.69
CA GLU A 165 13.37 -3.09 -2.21
C GLU A 165 13.94 -2.26 -1.06
N GLU A 166 15.24 -1.94 -1.17
CA GLU A 166 15.98 -1.14 -0.21
C GLU A 166 16.12 0.30 -0.72
N TYR A 167 15.82 1.28 0.12
CA TYR A 167 15.87 2.70 -0.23
C TYR A 167 16.96 3.41 0.56
N SER A 168 17.81 4.15 -0.13
CA SER A 168 18.94 4.89 0.43
C SER A 168 19.07 6.23 -0.26
N THR A 169 19.93 7.11 0.26
CA THR A 169 20.26 8.38 -0.40
C THR A 169 20.92 8.21 -1.78
N THR A 170 21.35 7.00 -2.14
CA THR A 170 21.97 6.70 -3.45
C THR A 170 20.92 6.44 -4.53
N ASN A 171 19.90 5.63 -4.25
CA ASN A 171 18.86 5.25 -5.21
C ASN A 171 17.54 6.04 -5.03
N ASP A 172 17.31 6.63 -3.86
CA ASP A 172 16.23 7.56 -3.57
C ASP A 172 16.76 8.87 -2.93
N PRO A 173 17.51 9.69 -3.69
CA PRO A 173 18.12 10.92 -3.17
C PRO A 173 17.10 12.00 -2.78
N LYS A 174 15.83 11.86 -3.18
CA LYS A 174 14.76 12.80 -2.86
C LYS A 174 13.93 12.35 -1.66
N ALA A 175 14.21 11.16 -1.12
CA ALA A 175 13.40 10.51 -0.11
C ALA A 175 11.92 10.46 -0.55
N ASP A 176 11.69 10.03 -1.80
CA ASP A 176 10.38 9.82 -2.40
C ASP A 176 9.66 8.60 -1.80
N VAL A 177 10.42 7.70 -1.16
CA VAL A 177 9.94 6.50 -0.50
C VAL A 177 10.28 6.52 0.99
N GLN A 178 9.24 6.62 1.82
CA GLN A 178 9.36 6.75 3.26
C GLN A 178 8.29 5.93 3.98
N LEU A 179 8.58 5.58 5.22
CA LEU A 179 7.65 4.93 6.14
C LEU A 179 7.20 5.93 7.20
N ALA A 180 5.91 5.99 7.45
CA ALA A 180 5.34 6.73 8.58
C ALA A 180 4.38 5.84 9.39
N TYR A 181 4.22 6.15 10.67
CA TYR A 181 3.25 5.48 11.53
C TYR A 181 2.66 6.43 12.57
N THR A 182 1.54 6.02 13.16
CA THR A 182 0.97 6.65 14.36
C THR A 182 1.21 5.76 15.56
N ASP A 183 1.42 6.33 16.74
CA ASP A 183 1.52 5.55 18.00
C ASP A 183 0.20 5.51 18.79
N THR A 184 -0.80 6.30 18.37
CA THR A 184 -2.10 6.41 19.04
C THR A 184 -3.21 6.55 18.00
N LYS A 185 -4.42 6.12 18.37
CA LYS A 185 -5.59 6.17 17.49
C LYS A 185 -5.87 7.60 17.02
N GLY A 186 -5.72 7.84 15.72
CA GLY A 186 -5.88 9.17 15.12
C GLY A 186 -4.87 10.19 15.65
N GLY A 187 -3.72 9.71 16.15
CA GLY A 187 -2.60 10.53 16.59
C GLY A 187 -1.87 11.20 15.42
N LEU A 188 -0.81 11.92 15.77
CA LEU A 188 0.07 12.52 14.78
C LEU A 188 0.92 11.44 14.11
N TRP A 189 1.11 11.59 12.80
CA TRP A 189 2.09 10.80 12.06
C TRP A 189 3.50 11.16 12.48
N GLY A 190 4.36 10.16 12.55
CA GLY A 190 5.82 10.31 12.65
C GLY A 190 6.49 9.47 11.57
N LEU A 191 7.62 9.95 11.05
CA LEU A 191 8.47 9.14 10.18
C LEU A 191 9.12 8.03 11.00
N ALA A 192 9.19 6.83 10.43
CA ALA A 192 10.11 5.83 10.94
C ALA A 192 11.54 6.36 10.80
N GLY A 193 12.37 6.11 11.82
CA GLY A 193 13.71 6.68 11.91
C GLY A 193 14.52 6.47 10.63
N SER A 194 15.28 7.49 10.24
CA SER A 194 16.16 7.45 9.08
C SER A 194 17.36 6.56 9.38
N PHE A 195 17.32 5.33 8.87
CA PHE A 195 18.50 4.48 8.75
C PHE A 195 19.21 4.76 7.42
N ASP A 196 20.49 4.40 7.31
CA ASP A 196 21.26 4.53 6.05
C ASP A 196 20.59 3.78 4.88
N VAL A 197 19.83 2.73 5.21
CA VAL A 197 18.96 1.97 4.32
C VAL A 197 17.60 1.81 4.98
N SER A 198 16.55 2.22 4.28
CA SER A 198 15.16 2.11 4.69
C SER A 198 14.47 1.01 3.88
N ILE A 199 13.66 0.19 4.55
CA ILE A 199 12.77 -0.77 3.93
C ILE A 199 11.34 -0.35 4.28
N VAL A 200 10.47 -0.29 3.29
CA VAL A 200 9.05 0.03 3.49
C VAL A 200 8.18 -1.22 3.35
N PRO A 201 6.98 -1.23 3.96
CA PRO A 201 5.99 -2.27 3.71
C PRO A 201 5.73 -2.54 2.21
N SER A 202 5.44 -3.79 1.90
CA SER A 202 5.15 -4.29 0.54
C SER A 202 3.94 -3.59 -0.06
N LEU A 203 4.14 -2.95 -1.20
CA LEU A 203 3.15 -2.08 -1.83
C LEU A 203 3.37 -2.05 -3.34
N GLN A 204 2.29 -2.28 -4.09
CA GLN A 204 2.26 -2.13 -5.54
C GLN A 204 1.11 -1.21 -5.93
N VAL A 205 1.39 -0.20 -6.76
CA VAL A 205 0.40 0.81 -7.17
C VAL A 205 0.16 0.70 -8.67
N TYR A 206 -1.11 0.51 -9.06
CA TYR A 206 -1.51 0.30 -10.44
C TYR A 206 -2.41 1.43 -10.96
N THR A 207 -2.13 1.90 -12.17
CA THR A 207 -2.82 3.05 -12.81
C THR A 207 -3.18 2.79 -14.27
N SER A 208 -4.04 3.61 -14.87
CA SER A 208 -4.37 3.63 -16.30
C SER A 208 -4.40 5.04 -16.91
#